data_AF-A0AAD9EYF5-F1
#
_entry.id   AF-A0AAD9EYF5-F1
#
_cell.length_a   1.000
_cell.length_b   1.000
_cell.length_c   1.000
_cell.angle_alpha   90.00
_cell.angle_beta   90.00
_cell.angle_gamma   90.00
#
_symmetry.space_group_name_H-M   'P 1'
#
loop_
_entity.id
_entity.type
_entity.pdbx_description
1 polymer ?
#
loop_
_entity_poly.entity_id
_entity_poly.type
_entity_poly.pdbx_seq_one_letter_code
_entity_poly.pdbx_strand_id
1 'polypeptide(L)'
;MPNGCDDDLLPWSRSADDRLDTKYPYVCHAELNAIMNKNSADVKGCSMYVALFPCNECAKLIIQAGIKEVVYLSDKYHDSPEMTASRRLMGLAGIQYRQFKPKRTQIVIDFNSINHAGMLNSATK
;
A
#
# COMPACT_ATOMS: atom_id res chain seq x y z
N MET A 1 13.33 2.94 -0.43
CA MET A 1 14.31 1.91 -0.02
C MET A 1 14.40 1.82 1.51
N PRO A 2 15.16 0.87 2.09
CA PRO A 2 15.47 0.89 3.52
C PRO A 2 16.14 2.20 3.95
N ASN A 3 15.99 2.57 5.22
CA ASN A 3 16.58 3.80 5.75
C ASN A 3 18.12 3.77 5.64
N GLY A 4 18.70 4.85 5.13
CA GLY A 4 20.15 4.97 4.92
C GLY A 4 20.66 4.33 3.63
N CYS A 5 19.80 3.72 2.82
CA CYS A 5 20.14 3.26 1.47
C CYS A 5 19.68 4.31 0.45
N ASP A 6 20.62 4.94 -0.24
CA ASP A 6 20.32 5.90 -1.30
C ASP A 6 19.60 5.20 -2.46
N ASP A 7 18.48 5.78 -2.88
CA ASP A 7 17.61 5.20 -3.90
C ASP A 7 18.16 5.37 -5.31
N ASP A 8 19.07 6.35 -5.50
CA ASP A 8 19.74 6.58 -6.78
C ASP A 8 20.93 5.62 -7.00
N LEU A 9 21.42 4.97 -5.93
CA LEU A 9 22.52 4.01 -6.00
C LEU A 9 22.07 2.55 -6.17
N LEU A 10 20.78 2.27 -5.97
CA LEU A 10 20.22 0.92 -6.02
C LEU A 10 19.55 0.62 -7.37
N PRO A 11 19.58 -0.64 -7.83
CA PRO A 11 18.98 -1.01 -9.10
C PRO A 11 17.45 -0.90 -9.06
N TRP A 12 16.89 -0.28 -10.09
CA TRP A 12 15.44 -0.16 -10.27
C TRP A 12 14.85 -1.09 -11.34
N SER A 13 15.71 -1.80 -12.06
CA SER A 13 15.30 -2.75 -13.10
C SER A 13 14.44 -3.88 -12.54
N ARG A 14 13.52 -4.37 -13.38
CA ARG A 14 12.70 -5.56 -13.10
C ARG A 14 13.31 -6.84 -13.70
N SER A 15 14.32 -6.72 -14.55
CA SER A 15 14.94 -7.85 -15.23
C SER A 15 16.42 -7.57 -15.46
N ALA A 16 17.26 -8.53 -15.10
CA ALA A 16 18.69 -8.54 -15.35
C ALA A 16 19.17 -10.00 -15.30
N ASP A 17 20.38 -10.25 -15.77
CA ASP A 17 20.99 -11.59 -15.73
C ASP A 17 21.31 -12.00 -14.28
N ASP A 18 21.81 -11.07 -13.47
CA ASP A 18 21.96 -11.24 -12.03
C ASP A 18 20.75 -10.67 -11.29
N ARG A 19 20.22 -11.42 -10.31
CA ARG A 19 19.13 -10.98 -9.44
C ARG A 19 19.53 -9.76 -8.60
N LEU A 20 20.82 -9.62 -8.25
CA LEU A 20 21.35 -8.47 -7.52
C LEU A 20 21.31 -7.17 -8.34
N ASP A 21 21.15 -7.25 -9.67
CA ASP A 21 20.98 -6.09 -10.53
C ASP A 21 19.50 -5.71 -10.74
N THR A 22 18.59 -6.30 -9.95
CA THR A 22 17.16 -5.99 -9.96
C THR A 22 16.74 -5.30 -8.67
N LYS A 23 15.59 -4.62 -8.67
CA LYS A 23 15.06 -3.96 -7.46
C LYS A 23 14.59 -4.92 -6.37
N TYR A 24 14.29 -6.17 -6.72
CA TYR A 24 13.54 -7.09 -5.86
C TYR A 24 14.23 -7.45 -4.52
N PRO A 25 15.58 -7.58 -4.45
CA PRO A 25 16.25 -7.80 -3.18
C PRO A 25 16.24 -6.58 -2.24
N TYR A 26 16.03 -5.37 -2.77
CA TYR A 26 16.27 -4.12 -2.04
C TYR A 26 14.99 -3.36 -1.68
N VAL A 27 13.95 -3.45 -2.53
CA VAL A 27 12.76 -2.61 -2.38
C VAL A 27 11.93 -2.99 -1.15
N CYS A 28 11.58 -2.00 -0.34
CA CYS A 28 10.57 -2.13 0.70
C CYS A 28 9.20 -1.79 0.12
N HIS A 29 8.23 -2.68 0.33
CA HIS A 29 6.84 -2.42 -0.01
C HIS A 29 6.23 -1.31 0.87
N ALA A 30 5.16 -0.68 0.37
CA ALA A 30 4.51 0.44 1.05
C ALA A 30 3.95 0.03 2.43
N GLU A 31 3.42 -1.18 2.53
CA GLU A 31 2.83 -1.74 3.76
C GLU A 31 3.88 -1.91 4.86
N LEU A 32 5.08 -2.40 4.50
CA LEU A 32 6.21 -2.50 5.43
C LEU A 32 6.58 -1.11 5.94
N ASN A 33 6.77 -0.15 5.04
CA ASN A 33 7.15 1.20 5.41
C ASN A 33 6.09 1.87 6.29
N ALA A 34 4.80 1.67 6.01
CA ALA A 34 3.71 2.22 6.82
C ALA A 34 3.69 1.65 8.25
N ILE A 35 3.97 0.35 8.42
CA ILE A 35 4.04 -0.30 9.75
C ILE A 35 5.25 0.19 10.54
N MET A 36 6.38 0.41 9.85
CA MET A 36 7.63 0.88 10.48
C MET A 36 7.59 2.37 10.81
N ASN A 37 7.00 3.19 9.93
CA ASN A 37 6.94 4.64 10.05
C ASN A 37 5.70 5.10 10.83
N LYS A 38 5.59 4.64 12.08
CA LYS A 38 4.56 5.08 13.02
C LYS A 38 5.16 5.93 14.13
N ASN A 39 4.46 7.00 14.49
CA ASN A 39 4.76 7.81 15.67
C ASN A 39 3.93 7.35 16.89
N SER A 40 3.67 6.06 16.98
CA SER A 40 2.90 5.40 18.05
C SER A 40 3.63 4.15 18.54
N ALA A 41 3.28 3.67 19.74
CA ALA A 41 3.83 2.43 20.28
C ALA A 41 3.52 1.23 19.37
N ASP A 42 2.28 1.14 18.88
CA ASP A 42 1.82 0.11 17.96
C ASP A 42 0.70 0.62 17.04
N VAL A 43 0.25 -0.27 16.14
CA VAL A 43 -0.88 -0.07 15.21
C VAL A 43 -1.94 -1.17 15.40
N LYS A 44 -2.00 -1.74 16.60
CA LYS A 44 -2.89 -2.86 16.91
C LYS A 44 -4.34 -2.38 16.86
N GLY A 45 -5.20 -3.13 16.17
CA GLY A 45 -6.60 -2.78 16.00
C GLY A 45 -6.86 -1.76 14.88
N CYS A 46 -5.83 -1.18 14.24
CA CYS A 46 -6.01 -0.22 13.17
C CYS A 46 -6.48 -0.87 11.85
N SER A 47 -6.93 -0.02 10.93
CA SER A 47 -7.20 -0.35 9.53
C SER A 47 -6.11 0.23 8.62
N MET A 48 -5.68 -0.54 7.61
CA MET A 48 -4.69 -0.12 6.62
C MET A 48 -5.35 0.12 5.27
N TYR A 49 -5.11 1.29 4.67
CA TYR A 49 -5.55 1.63 3.32
C TYR A 49 -4.38 1.52 2.33
N VAL A 50 -4.52 0.71 1.30
CA VAL A 50 -3.46 0.41 0.32
C VAL A 50 -3.97 0.52 -1.12
N ALA A 51 -3.09 0.92 -2.03
CA ALA A 51 -3.44 1.02 -3.44
C ALA A 51 -3.61 -0.36 -4.11
N LEU A 52 -2.80 -1.34 -3.72
CA LEU A 52 -2.81 -2.71 -4.27
C LEU A 52 -2.98 -3.71 -3.13
N PHE A 53 -3.66 -4.83 -3.39
CA PHE A 53 -3.81 -5.90 -2.42
C PHE A 53 -2.42 -6.40 -1.93
N PRO A 54 -2.19 -6.55 -0.61
CA PRO A 54 -0.88 -6.89 -0.08
C PRO A 54 -0.40 -8.27 -0.52
N CYS A 55 0.89 -8.39 -0.85
CA CYS A 55 1.52 -9.70 -1.06
C CYS A 55 1.59 -10.51 0.25
N ASN A 56 1.94 -11.79 0.16
CA ASN A 56 2.01 -12.69 1.32
C ASN A 56 3.05 -12.24 2.37
N GLU A 57 4.18 -11.65 1.97
CA GLU A 57 5.17 -11.14 2.93
C GLU A 57 4.63 -9.92 3.70
N CYS A 58 3.94 -9.01 3.01
CA CYS A 58 3.27 -7.89 3.67
C CYS A 58 2.10 -8.36 4.56
N ALA A 59 1.37 -9.40 4.16
CA ALA A 59 0.32 -10.00 4.99
C ALA A 59 0.87 -10.50 6.34
N LYS A 60 2.04 -11.15 6.35
CA LYS A 60 2.70 -11.56 7.60
C LYS A 60 2.96 -10.35 8.50
N LEU A 61 3.51 -9.26 7.95
CA LEU A 61 3.78 -8.04 8.72
C LEU A 61 2.49 -7.40 9.26
N ILE A 62 1.45 -7.32 8.44
CA ILE A 62 0.12 -6.79 8.82
C ILE A 62 -0.45 -7.58 10.01
N ILE A 63 -0.41 -8.92 9.93
CA ILE A 63 -0.90 -9.81 10.98
C ILE A 63 -0.09 -9.60 12.27
N GLN A 64 1.24 -9.63 12.18
CA GLN A 64 2.12 -9.51 13.35
C GLN A 64 2.06 -8.10 13.98
N ALA A 65 1.79 -7.07 13.19
CA ALA A 65 1.57 -5.70 13.69
C ALA A 65 0.22 -5.53 14.39
N GLY A 66 -0.68 -6.51 14.31
CA GLY A 66 -1.97 -6.50 14.98
C GLY A 66 -3.05 -5.66 14.29
N ILE A 67 -2.82 -5.23 13.03
CA ILE A 67 -3.83 -4.58 12.18
C ILE A 67 -5.02 -5.53 12.01
N LYS A 68 -6.25 -4.99 11.91
CA LYS A 68 -7.49 -5.81 11.85
C LYS A 68 -8.26 -5.69 10.54
N GLU A 69 -8.00 -4.67 9.74
CA GLU A 69 -8.66 -4.47 8.45
C GLU A 69 -7.68 -3.98 7.38
N VAL A 70 -7.80 -4.52 6.17
CA VAL A 70 -7.11 -4.03 4.96
C VAL A 70 -8.15 -3.56 3.94
N VAL A 71 -8.07 -2.28 3.59
CA VAL A 71 -8.90 -1.66 2.57
C VAL A 71 -8.05 -1.38 1.34
N TYR A 72 -8.32 -2.08 0.24
CA TYR A 72 -7.47 -2.04 -0.96
C TYR A 72 -8.21 -1.44 -2.16
N LEU A 73 -7.52 -0.69 -3.02
CA LEU A 73 -8.14 -0.14 -4.25
C LEU A 73 -8.16 -1.17 -5.39
N SER A 74 -7.02 -1.80 -5.67
CA SER A 74 -6.84 -2.75 -6.78
C SER A 74 -6.45 -4.14 -6.29
N ASP A 75 -6.98 -5.17 -6.95
CA ASP A 75 -6.59 -6.57 -6.77
C ASP A 75 -6.28 -7.21 -8.14
N LYS A 76 -5.55 -6.48 -8.98
CA LYS A 76 -5.25 -6.90 -10.37
C LYS A 76 -4.41 -8.16 -10.49
N TYR A 77 -3.79 -8.62 -9.40
CA TYR A 77 -3.01 -9.86 -9.35
C TYR A 77 -3.73 -10.91 -8.48
N HIS A 78 -5.06 -10.85 -8.41
CA HIS A 78 -5.86 -11.71 -7.54
C HIS A 78 -5.40 -13.16 -7.57
N ASP A 79 -5.28 -13.75 -8.75
CA ASP A 79 -5.00 -15.17 -8.94
C ASP A 79 -3.51 -15.56 -8.77
N SER A 80 -2.63 -14.61 -8.45
CA SER A 80 -1.22 -14.93 -8.23
C SER A 80 -1.05 -15.82 -6.98
N PRO A 81 0.00 -16.67 -6.93
CA PRO A 81 0.32 -17.46 -5.75
C PRO A 81 0.53 -16.60 -4.49
N GLU A 82 1.16 -15.44 -4.63
CA GLU A 82 1.43 -14.50 -3.53
C GLU A 82 0.13 -13.92 -2.96
N MET A 83 -0.79 -13.47 -3.82
CA MET A 83 -2.08 -12.94 -3.38
C MET A 83 -2.99 -14.04 -2.83
N THR A 84 -2.91 -15.25 -3.36
CA THR A 84 -3.61 -16.43 -2.83
C THR A 84 -3.12 -16.79 -1.43
N ALA A 85 -1.79 -16.84 -1.22
CA ALA A 85 -1.19 -17.09 0.08
C ALA A 85 -1.52 -15.95 1.07
N SER A 86 -1.50 -14.70 0.62
CA SER A 86 -1.90 -13.53 1.40
C SER A 86 -3.32 -13.66 1.95
N ARG A 87 -4.31 -13.97 1.10
CA ARG A 87 -5.71 -14.20 1.53
C ARG A 87 -5.85 -15.37 2.50
N ARG A 88 -5.12 -16.47 2.29
CA ARG A 88 -5.10 -17.61 3.23
C ARG A 88 -4.60 -17.19 4.61
N LEU A 89 -3.48 -16.47 4.66
CA LEU A 89 -2.89 -15.97 5.92
C LEU A 89 -3.85 -15.02 6.63
N MET A 90 -4.40 -14.02 5.90
CA MET A 90 -5.35 -13.06 6.46
C MET A 90 -6.62 -13.75 6.97
N GLY A 91 -7.16 -14.73 6.24
CA GLY A 91 -8.32 -15.52 6.65
C GLY A 91 -8.07 -16.30 7.94
N LEU A 92 -6.93 -17.00 8.04
CA LEU A 92 -6.54 -17.74 9.25
C LEU A 92 -6.34 -16.83 10.47
N ALA A 93 -5.80 -15.62 10.26
CA ALA A 93 -5.57 -14.65 11.32
C ALA A 93 -6.81 -13.77 11.65
N GLY A 94 -7.92 -13.95 10.94
CA GLY A 94 -9.15 -13.17 11.12
C GLY A 94 -8.99 -11.69 10.73
N ILE A 95 -8.11 -11.38 9.78
CA ILE A 95 -7.96 -10.03 9.22
C ILE A 95 -9.06 -9.81 8.19
N GLN A 96 -9.87 -8.77 8.39
CA GLN A 96 -10.88 -8.38 7.43
C GLN A 96 -10.22 -7.68 6.24
N TYR A 97 -10.73 -7.91 5.04
CA TYR A 97 -10.31 -7.14 3.88
C TYR A 97 -11.47 -6.83 2.94
N ARG A 98 -11.44 -5.65 2.34
CA ARG A 98 -12.48 -5.23 1.38
C ARG A 98 -11.91 -4.29 0.32
N GLN A 99 -12.47 -4.40 -0.88
CA GLN A 99 -12.15 -3.47 -1.96
C GLN A 99 -12.79 -2.10 -1.69
N PHE A 100 -12.00 -1.05 -1.81
CA PHE A 100 -12.47 0.32 -1.79
C PHE A 100 -13.19 0.66 -3.09
N LYS A 101 -14.43 1.15 -2.97
CA LYS A 101 -15.23 1.67 -4.08
C LYS A 101 -15.29 3.19 -3.98
N PRO A 102 -14.43 3.92 -4.71
CA PRO A 102 -14.39 5.37 -4.61
C PRO A 102 -15.68 5.99 -5.19
N LYS A 103 -16.21 7.02 -4.52
CA LYS A 103 -17.37 7.79 -5.03
C LYS A 103 -16.98 8.70 -6.22
N ARG A 104 -15.70 9.03 -6.33
CA ARG A 104 -15.11 9.85 -7.38
C ARG A 104 -13.82 9.20 -7.85
N THR A 105 -13.58 9.17 -9.16
CA THR A 105 -12.38 8.57 -9.75
C THR A 105 -11.14 9.44 -9.63
N GLN A 106 -11.31 10.73 -9.30
CA GLN A 106 -10.23 11.70 -9.17
C GLN A 106 -10.49 12.65 -8.00
N ILE A 107 -9.41 13.05 -7.34
CA ILE A 107 -9.36 14.16 -6.39
C ILE A 107 -8.26 15.09 -6.90
N VAL A 108 -8.59 16.37 -7.08
CA VAL A 108 -7.62 17.39 -7.49
C VAL A 108 -7.22 18.19 -6.26
N ILE A 109 -5.93 18.22 -5.97
CA ILE A 109 -5.34 19.13 -4.99
C ILE A 109 -4.79 20.32 -5.77
N ASP A 110 -5.48 21.45 -5.71
CA ASP A 110 -5.07 22.70 -6.36
C ASP A 110 -4.66 23.71 -5.30
N PHE A 111 -3.37 24.01 -5.20
CA PHE A 111 -2.86 24.98 -4.23
C PHE A 111 -3.27 26.42 -4.54
N ASN A 112 -3.65 26.75 -5.79
CA ASN A 112 -4.17 28.08 -6.13
C ASN A 112 -5.61 28.28 -5.68
N SER A 113 -6.34 27.21 -5.33
CA SER A 113 -7.73 27.30 -4.88
C SER A 113 -7.92 28.20 -3.65
N ILE A 114 -6.88 28.39 -2.82
CA ILE A 114 -6.92 29.32 -1.68
C ILE A 114 -7.03 30.78 -2.10
N ASN A 115 -6.52 31.13 -3.28
CA ASN A 115 -6.53 32.50 -3.82
C ASN A 115 -7.83 32.84 -4.56
N HIS A 116 -8.67 31.83 -4.84
CA HIS A 116 -9.94 32.00 -5.52
C HIS A 116 -11.08 31.86 -4.50
N ALA A 117 -11.53 32.99 -3.94
CA ALA A 117 -12.71 33.02 -3.09
C ALA A 117 -13.96 32.61 -3.90
N GLY A 118 -14.44 31.38 -3.71
CA GLY A 118 -15.84 31.04 -3.99
C GLY A 118 -16.21 30.67 -5.44
N MET A 119 -15.46 29.75 -6.07
CA MET A 119 -16.07 28.88 -7.10
C MET A 119 -16.09 27.43 -6.60
N LEU A 120 -16.95 27.17 -5.60
CA LEU A 120 -17.47 25.82 -5.39
C LEU A 120 -18.22 25.45 -6.66
N ASN A 121 -17.55 24.71 -7.55
CA ASN A 121 -18.13 24.25 -8.80
C ASN A 121 -19.45 23.51 -8.55
N SER A 122 -20.53 24.22 -8.86
CA SER A 122 -21.79 23.71 -9.34
C SER A 122 -21.56 22.94 -10.64
N ALA A 123 -20.99 21.74 -10.57
CA ALA A 123 -20.95 20.83 -11.71
C ALA A 123 -20.79 19.38 -11.27
N THR A 124 -21.91 18.72 -11.02
CA THR A 124 -22.20 17.39 -11.60
C THR A 124 -23.66 17.04 -11.31
N LYS A 125 -24.51 17.19 -12.33
CA LYS A 125 -25.67 16.31 -12.53
C LYS A 125 -25.18 14.92 -12.92
#